data_AF-A0A8J8SWB3-F1
#
_entry.id   AF-A0A8J8SWB3-F1
#
_cell.length_a   1.000
_cell.length_b   1.000
_cell.length_c   1.000
_cell.angle_alpha   90.00
_cell.angle_beta   90.00
_cell.angle_gamma   90.00
#
_symmetry.space_group_name_H-M   'P 1'
#
loop_
_entity.id
_entity.type
_entity.pdbx_description
1 polymer ?
#
loop_
_entity_poly.entity_id
_entity_poly.type
_entity_poly.pdbx_seq_one_letter_code
_entity_poly.pdbx_strand_id
1 'polypeptide(L)'
;MNTKPAFQLFVEANQELLNCYNKTSAADFAKLSDSQKETTCSSQRERVKDLLRTNNLVMSNLVRERIEILKRLGAEQEIKIRE
;
A
#
# COMPACT_ATOMS: atom_id res chain seq x y z
N MET A 1 13.00 6.87 -13.20
CA MET A 1 12.71 6.17 -11.94
C MET A 1 11.27 5.70 -11.99
N ASN A 2 11.03 4.40 -11.88
CA ASN A 2 9.68 3.81 -11.89
C ASN A 2 9.14 3.89 -10.45
N THR A 3 8.66 5.07 -10.05
CA THR A 3 8.15 5.29 -8.70
C THR A 3 6.77 4.64 -8.58
N LYS A 4 6.60 3.72 -7.62
CA LYS A 4 5.29 3.09 -7.38
C LYS A 4 4.26 4.18 -7.00
N PRO A 5 3.04 4.14 -7.56
CA PRO A 5 1.96 5.05 -7.18
C PRO A 5 1.68 5.00 -5.67
N ALA A 6 1.25 6.11 -5.07
CA ALA A 6 0.98 6.17 -3.63
C ALA A 6 -0.05 5.12 -3.21
N PHE A 7 -1.06 4.87 -4.06
CA PHE A 7 -2.05 3.83 -3.84
C PHE A 7 -1.46 2.42 -3.80
N GLN A 8 -0.51 2.12 -4.69
CA GLN A 8 0.15 0.82 -4.71
C GLN A 8 0.93 0.60 -3.42
N LEU A 9 1.68 1.62 -2.96
CA LEU A 9 2.40 1.56 -1.70
C LEU A 9 1.46 1.33 -0.50
N PHE A 10 0.28 1.95 -0.51
CA PHE A 10 -0.75 1.74 0.51
C PHE A 10 -1.31 0.32 0.50
N VAL A 11 -1.65 -0.22 -0.67
CA VAL A 11 -2.14 -1.61 -0.78
C VAL A 11 -1.09 -2.61 -0.29
N GLU A 12 0.16 -2.43 -0.70
CA GLU A 12 1.28 -3.28 -0.27
C GLU A 12 1.48 -3.22 1.25
N ALA A 13 1.47 -2.02 1.85
CA ALA A 13 1.61 -1.86 3.30
C ALA A 13 0.46 -2.51 4.09
N ASN A 14 -0.78 -2.43 3.60
CA ASN A 14 -1.91 -3.13 4.20
C ASN A 14 -1.77 -4.65 4.10
N GLN A 15 -1.31 -5.15 2.96
CA GLN A 15 -1.09 -6.59 2.80
C GLN A 15 -0.02 -7.11 3.76
N GLU A 16 1.07 -6.35 3.96
CA GLU A 16 2.09 -6.69 4.96
C GLU A 16 1.54 -6.72 6.39
N LEU A 17 0.67 -5.76 6.74
CA LEU A 17 0.01 -5.71 8.04
C LEU A 17 -0.90 -6.92 8.26
N LEU A 18 -1.73 -7.25 7.28
CA LEU A 18 -2.59 -8.45 7.32
C LEU A 18 -1.75 -9.73 7.43
N ASN A 19 -0.67 -9.83 6.65
CA ASN A 19 0.25 -10.96 6.73
C ASN A 19 0.91 -11.08 8.10
N CYS A 20 1.20 -9.96 8.77
CA CYS A 20 1.73 -9.97 10.12
C CYS A 20 0.71 -10.55 11.11
N TYR A 21 -0.54 -10.08 11.08
CA TYR A 21 -1.58 -10.63 11.95
C TYR A 21 -1.94 -12.08 11.63
N ASN A 22 -1.90 -12.49 10.36
CA ASN A 22 -2.17 -13.88 9.97
C ASN A 22 -1.13 -14.88 10.51
N LYS A 23 0.06 -14.43 10.91
CA LYS A 23 1.05 -15.29 11.58
C LYS A 23 0.69 -15.57 13.05
N THR A 24 -0.21 -14.79 13.63
CA THR A 24 -0.70 -14.98 14.99
C THR A 24 -2.11 -15.55 14.92
N SER A 25 -2.31 -16.76 15.43
CA SER A 25 -3.67 -17.31 15.52
C SER A 25 -4.53 -16.41 16.42
N ALA A 26 -5.83 -16.29 16.14
CA ALA A 26 -6.73 -15.49 16.97
C ALA A 26 -6.71 -15.92 18.45
N ALA A 27 -6.51 -17.23 18.69
CA ALA A 27 -6.40 -17.79 20.03
C ALA A 27 -5.11 -17.36 20.77
N ASP A 28 -3.99 -17.23 20.05
CA ASP A 28 -2.74 -16.77 20.63
C ASP A 28 -2.73 -15.26 20.82
N PHE A 29 -3.35 -14.52 19.90
CA PHE A 29 -3.51 -13.07 20.03
C PHE A 29 -4.38 -12.69 21.24
N ALA A 30 -5.43 -13.47 21.52
CA ALA A 30 -6.30 -13.24 22.67
C ALA A 30 -5.59 -13.41 24.02
N LYS A 31 -4.54 -14.25 24.08
CA LYS A 31 -3.74 -14.50 25.28
C LYS A 31 -2.68 -13.42 25.53
N LEU A 32 -2.43 -12.56 24.56
CA LEU A 32 -1.50 -11.45 24.72
C LEU A 32 -2.06 -10.40 25.70
N SER A 33 -1.18 -9.86 26.54
CA SER A 33 -1.49 -8.65 27.30
C SER A 33 -1.70 -7.45 26.37
N ASP A 34 -2.36 -6.40 26.85
CA ASP A 34 -2.64 -5.20 26.04
C ASP A 34 -1.35 -4.55 25.53
N SER A 35 -0.30 -4.50 26.36
CA SER A 35 1.02 -4.03 25.92
C SER A 35 1.60 -4.89 24.79
N GLN A 36 1.43 -6.21 24.84
CA GLN A 36 1.92 -7.08 23.79
C GLN A 36 1.12 -6.88 22.49
N LYS A 37 -0.22 -6.83 22.58
CA LYS A 37 -1.10 -6.53 21.43
C LYS A 37 -0.73 -5.21 20.75
N GLU A 38 -0.37 -4.20 21.55
CA GLU A 38 0.02 -2.89 21.04
C GLU A 38 1.35 -2.93 20.28
N THR A 39 2.28 -3.78 20.72
CA THR A 39 3.57 -3.98 20.04
C THR A 39 3.49 -4.95 18.85
N THR A 40 2.51 -5.85 18.83
CA THR A 40 2.30 -6.81 17.74
C THR A 40 2.02 -6.08 16.43
N CYS A 41 2.84 -6.35 15.41
CA CYS A 41 2.74 -5.73 14.09
C CYS A 41 2.84 -4.18 14.08
N SER A 42 3.41 -3.61 15.15
CA SER A 42 3.51 -2.15 15.34
C SER A 42 4.23 -1.45 14.18
N SER A 43 5.30 -2.04 13.64
CA SER A 43 6.04 -1.46 12.52
C SER A 43 5.22 -1.39 11.23
N GLN A 44 4.47 -2.45 10.88
CA GLN A 44 3.56 -2.43 9.74
C GLN A 44 2.42 -1.44 9.95
N ARG A 45 1.91 -1.35 11.18
CA ARG A 45 0.84 -0.43 11.57
C ARG A 45 1.28 1.03 11.42
N GLU A 46 2.49 1.38 11.88
CA GLU A 46 3.04 2.72 11.68
C GLU A 46 3.29 3.04 10.20
N ARG A 47 3.78 2.09 9.41
CA ARG A 47 3.94 2.28 7.95
C ARG A 47 2.60 2.63 7.27
N VAL A 48 1.51 1.95 7.63
CA VAL A 48 0.18 2.27 7.11
C VAL A 48 -0.27 3.66 7.57
N LYS A 49 -0.07 4.00 8.85
CA LYS A 49 -0.39 5.33 9.39
C LYS A 49 0.36 6.45 8.66
N ASP A 50 1.64 6.26 8.39
CA ASP A 50 2.44 7.28 7.70
C ASP A 50 1.93 7.51 6.28
N LEU A 51 1.56 6.45 5.56
CA LEU A 51 0.94 6.57 4.24
C LEU A 51 -0.42 7.27 4.30
N LEU A 52 -1.23 7.01 5.32
CA LEU A 52 -2.52 7.70 5.54
C LEU A 52 -2.35 9.17 5.94
N ARG A 53 -1.27 9.51 6.66
CA ARG A 53 -0.93 10.90 7.00
C ARG A 53 -0.51 11.70 5.77
N THR A 54 0.03 11.04 4.76
CA THR A 54 0.31 11.73 3.49
C THR A 54 -0.99 11.97 2.74
N ASN A 55 -1.27 13.22 2.35
CA ASN A 55 -2.42 13.61 1.50
C ASN A 55 -2.33 13.04 0.05
N ASN A 56 -1.51 12.03 -0.17
CA ASN A 56 -1.28 11.41 -1.48
C ASN A 56 -2.38 10.41 -1.86
N LEU A 57 -3.19 9.96 -0.89
CA LEU A 57 -4.30 9.02 -1.12
C LEU A 57 -5.65 9.68 -1.45
N VAL A 58 -5.68 11.01 -1.67
CA VAL A 58 -6.89 11.72 -2.05
C VAL A 58 -7.29 11.32 -3.48
N MET A 59 -8.60 11.13 -3.72
CA MET A 59 -9.14 10.66 -5.00
C MET A 59 -8.65 11.46 -6.22
N SER A 60 -8.48 12.78 -6.08
CA SER A 60 -7.94 13.64 -7.13
C SER A 60 -6.52 13.28 -7.55
N ASN A 61 -5.67 12.87 -6.59
CA ASN A 61 -4.31 12.43 -6.87
C ASN A 61 -4.32 11.04 -7.52
N LEU A 62 -5.20 10.14 -7.06
CA LEU A 62 -5.38 8.81 -7.65
C LEU A 62 -5.82 8.87 -9.12
N VAL A 63 -6.79 9.74 -9.43
CA VAL A 63 -7.26 9.94 -10.81
C VAL A 63 -6.14 10.51 -11.68
N ARG A 64 -5.37 11.48 -11.16
CA ARG A 64 -4.21 12.05 -11.87
C ARG A 64 -3.17 10.97 -12.20
N GLU A 65 -2.76 10.19 -11.20
CA GLU A 65 -1.80 9.08 -11.37
C GLU A 65 -2.29 8.08 -12.43
N ARG A 66 -3.59 7.72 -12.42
CA ARG A 66 -4.17 6.82 -13.42
C ARG A 66 -4.14 7.38 -14.84
N ILE A 67 -4.46 8.66 -15.02
CA ILE A 67 -4.40 9.32 -16.33
C ILE A 67 -2.97 9.31 -16.87
N GLU A 68 -1.98 9.59 -16.02
CA GLU A 68 -0.56 9.56 -16.41
C GLU A 68 -0.10 8.16 -16.84
N ILE A 69 -0.50 7.12 -16.09
CA ILE A 69 -0.24 5.73 -16.46
C ILE A 69 -0.87 5.38 -17.82
N LEU A 70 -2.14 5.74 -18.03
CA LEU A 70 -2.83 5.47 -19.29
C LEU A 70 -2.18 6.18 -20.48
N LYS A 71 -1.78 7.44 -20.32
CA LYS A 71 -1.04 8.18 -21.36
C LYS A 71 0.27 7.49 -21.72
N ARG A 72 1.01 7.05 -20.71
CA ARG A 72 2.29 6.34 -20.91
C ARG A 72 2.08 5.01 -21.64
N LEU A 73 1.09 4.21 -21.23
CA LEU A 73 0.77 2.94 -21.87
C LEU A 73 0.30 3.11 -23.32
N GLY A 74 -0.48 4.15 -23.61
CA GLY A 74 -0.88 4.49 -24.97
C GLY A 74 0.32 4.84 -25.86
N ALA A 75 1.24 5.69 -25.37
CA ALA A 75 2.46 6.04 -26.09
C ALA A 75 3.38 4.82 -26.33
N GLU A 76 3.51 3.93 -25.34
CA GLU A 76 4.28 2.68 -25.48
C GLU A 76 3.66 1.72 -26.53
N GLN A 77 2.33 1.67 -26.64
CA GLN A 77 1.65 0.89 -27.69
C GLN A 77 1.87 1.48 -29.09
N GLU A 78 1.81 2.80 -29.25
CA GLU A 78 2.04 3.44 -30.56
C GLU A 78 3.47 3.22 -31.08
N ILE A 79 4.47 3.18 -30.21
CA ILE A 79 5.86 2.87 -30.58
C ILE A 79 5.96 1.43 -31.10
N LYS A 80 5.37 0.46 -30.40
CA LYS A 80 5.41 -0.96 -30.81
C LYS A 80 4.67 -1.27 -32.11
N ILE A 81 3.72 -0.43 -32.53
CA ILE A 81 3.01 -0.60 -33.82
C ILE A 81 3.86 -0.09 -34.99
N ARG A 82 4.85 0.77 -34.73
CA ARG A 82 5.71 1.39 -35.75
C ARG A 82 7.03 0.66 -35.98
N GLU A 83 7.36 -0.33 -35.14
CA GLU A 83 8.51 -1.23 -35.26
C GLU A 83 8.11 -2.53 -35.98
#